data_AF-A0A7R9MLH1-F1
#
_entry.id   AF-A0A7R9MLH1-F1
#
_cell.length_a   1.000
_cell.length_b   1.000
_cell.length_c   1.000
_cell.angle_alpha   90.00
_cell.angle_beta   90.00
_cell.angle_gamma   90.00
#
_symmetry.space_group_name_H-M   'P 1'
#
loop_
_entity.id
_entity.type
_entity.pdbx_description
1 polymer ?
#
loop_
_entity_poly.entity_id
_entity_poly.type
_entity_poly.pdbx_seq_one_letter_code
_entity_poly.pdbx_strand_id
1 'polypeptide(L)'
;MFPPDPWNQISPDAVNLISNLLQVKTRKRFTVEKSLLHTWLQDYEVWCDLRELESNVGVRWVTHESDDDRWKRYADDHNLPPPKIDTIVTNDVTMDENNENSNSNTTSYHNHNHHHNGSSHTTGSTSPTKNIRL
;
A
#
# COMPACT_ATOMS: atom_id res chain seq x y z
N MET A 1 -29.62 17.93 -3.87
CA MET A 1 -29.62 16.46 -4.07
C MET A 1 -29.30 16.21 -5.53
N PHE A 2 -28.53 15.17 -5.86
CA PHE A 2 -28.20 14.87 -7.25
C PHE A 2 -29.42 14.32 -8.01
N PRO A 3 -29.58 14.64 -9.31
CA PRO A 3 -30.68 14.10 -10.11
C PRO A 3 -30.54 12.57 -10.30
N PRO A 4 -31.62 11.80 -10.47
CA PRO A 4 -31.57 10.34 -10.48
C PRO A 4 -30.67 9.71 -11.55
N ASP A 5 -30.51 10.32 -12.72
CA ASP A 5 -29.68 9.81 -13.81
C ASP A 5 -28.47 10.75 -13.99
N PRO A 6 -27.21 10.28 -13.97
CA PRO A 6 -26.73 8.89 -13.78
C PRO A 6 -26.55 8.46 -12.31
N TRP A 7 -26.94 9.30 -11.35
CA TRP A 7 -26.53 9.14 -9.95
C TRP A 7 -27.14 7.94 -9.23
N ASN A 8 -28.20 7.33 -9.78
CA ASN A 8 -28.78 6.09 -9.26
C ASN A 8 -27.87 4.87 -9.49
N GLN A 9 -26.94 4.92 -10.44
CA GLN A 9 -25.98 3.85 -10.73
C GLN A 9 -24.69 4.01 -9.92
N ILE A 10 -24.47 5.18 -9.33
CA ILE A 10 -23.27 5.50 -8.58
C ILE A 10 -23.47 5.08 -7.13
N SER A 11 -22.47 4.43 -6.53
CA SER A 11 -22.57 3.97 -5.14
C SER A 11 -22.77 5.15 -4.17
N PRO A 12 -23.58 4.99 -3.11
CA PRO A 12 -23.81 6.06 -2.13
C PRO A 12 -22.51 6.63 -1.53
N ASP A 13 -21.50 5.78 -1.34
CA ASP A 13 -20.20 6.18 -0.81
C ASP A 13 -19.42 7.04 -1.81
N ALA A 14 -19.47 6.73 -3.10
CA ALA A 14 -18.88 7.59 -4.13
C ALA A 14 -19.56 8.96 -4.15
N VAL A 15 -20.89 8.98 -4.08
CA VAL A 15 -21.66 10.23 -4.01
C VAL A 15 -21.31 11.03 -2.76
N ASN A 16 -21.10 10.37 -1.62
CA ASN A 16 -20.66 11.00 -0.37
C ASN A 16 -19.29 11.66 -0.53
N LEU A 17 -18.31 10.92 -1.07
CA LEU A 17 -16.97 11.45 -1.32
C LEU A 17 -17.01 12.67 -2.24
N ILE A 18 -17.69 12.57 -3.38
CA ILE A 18 -17.81 13.66 -4.35
C ILE A 18 -18.45 14.90 -3.70
N SER A 19 -19.50 14.70 -2.89
CA SER A 19 -20.17 15.80 -2.19
C SER A 19 -19.22 16.56 -1.24
N ASN A 20 -18.38 15.82 -0.53
CA ASN A 20 -17.43 16.39 0.42
C ASN A 20 -16.23 17.06 -0.28
N LEU A 21 -15.83 16.55 -1.45
CA LEU A 21 -14.81 17.16 -2.31
C LEU A 21 -15.29 18.45 -2.97
N LEU A 22 -16.52 18.47 -3.47
CA LEU A 22 -17.12 19.59 -4.20
C LEU A 22 -17.91 20.55 -3.29
N GLN A 23 -17.62 20.54 -2.00
CA GLN A 23 -18.31 21.38 -1.04
C GLN A 23 -18.08 22.88 -1.32
N VAL A 24 -19.19 23.62 -1.48
CA VAL A 24 -19.20 25.07 -1.73
C VAL A 24 -18.53 25.87 -0.61
N LYS A 25 -18.83 25.52 0.65
CA LYS A 25 -18.19 26.14 1.82
C LYS A 25 -16.80 25.52 1.99
N THR A 26 -15.75 26.25 1.62
CA THR A 26 -14.35 25.77 1.66
C THR A 26 -13.96 25.17 3.02
N ARG A 27 -14.42 25.77 4.13
CA ARG A 27 -14.16 25.27 5.49
C ARG A 27 -14.67 23.84 5.76
N LYS A 28 -15.64 23.37 4.96
CA LYS A 28 -16.23 22.03 5.07
C LYS A 28 -15.71 21.06 4.00
N ARG A 29 -14.90 21.52 3.04
CA ARG A 29 -14.32 20.68 1.99
C ARG A 29 -13.35 19.69 2.61
N PHE A 30 -13.33 18.46 2.10
CA PHE A 30 -12.30 17.52 2.49
C PHE A 30 -10.91 17.99 2.06
N THR A 31 -9.96 17.84 2.98
CA THR A 31 -8.54 17.90 2.67
C THR A 31 -8.14 16.63 1.94
N VAL A 32 -6.97 16.64 1.29
CA VAL A 32 -6.41 15.44 0.65
C VAL A 32 -6.39 14.25 1.62
N GLU A 33 -5.86 14.46 2.83
CA GLU A 33 -5.82 13.44 3.87
C GLU A 33 -7.20 12.87 4.23
N LYS A 34 -8.22 13.73 4.40
CA LYS A 34 -9.59 13.27 4.68
C LYS A 34 -10.19 12.48 3.51
N SER A 35 -9.90 12.91 2.29
CA SER A 35 -10.37 12.20 1.09
C SER A 35 -9.74 10.82 1.00
N LEU A 36 -8.42 10.71 1.22
CA LEU A 36 -7.71 9.44 1.18
C LEU A 36 -8.26 8.44 2.21
N LEU A 37 -8.67 8.90 3.39
CA LEU A 37 -9.26 8.05 4.44
C LEU A 37 -10.73 7.66 4.20
N HIS A 38 -11.38 8.17 3.15
CA HIS A 38 -12.78 7.87 2.88
C HIS A 38 -12.96 6.42 2.42
N THR A 39 -14.01 5.75 2.88
CA THR A 39 -14.28 4.32 2.61
C THR A 39 -14.25 3.97 1.12
N TRP A 40 -14.80 4.84 0.28
CA TRP A 40 -14.78 4.66 -1.17
C TRP A 40 -13.36 4.56 -1.78
N LEU A 41 -12.36 5.24 -1.21
CA LEU A 41 -10.96 5.13 -1.64
C LEU A 41 -10.18 4.05 -0.86
N GLN A 42 -10.76 3.52 0.22
CA GLN A 42 -10.18 2.46 1.03
C GLN A 42 -10.73 1.09 0.61
N ASP A 43 -10.75 0.85 -0.70
CA ASP A 43 -11.16 -0.40 -1.33
C ASP A 43 -10.00 -1.03 -2.11
N TYR A 44 -9.96 -2.36 -2.14
CA TYR A 44 -8.86 -3.11 -2.75
C TYR A 44 -8.79 -2.88 -4.26
N GLU A 45 -9.94 -2.94 -4.94
CA GLU A 45 -9.99 -2.74 -6.40
C GLU A 45 -9.51 -1.33 -6.78
N VAL A 46 -9.97 -0.31 -6.04
CA VAL A 46 -9.53 1.08 -6.23
C VAL A 46 -8.02 1.23 -6.00
N TRP A 47 -7.47 0.59 -4.97
CA TRP A 47 -6.02 0.60 -4.76
C TRP A 47 -5.28 -0.06 -5.93
N CYS A 48 -5.78 -1.19 -6.45
CA CYS A 48 -5.20 -1.84 -7.62
C CYS A 48 -5.19 -0.94 -8.86
N ASP A 49 -6.31 -0.29 -9.16
CA ASP A 49 -6.43 0.64 -10.28
C ASP A 49 -5.47 1.84 -10.15
N LEU A 50 -5.32 2.37 -8.93
CA LEU A 50 -4.35 3.44 -8.65
C LEU A 50 -2.91 2.98 -8.87
N ARG A 51 -2.57 1.75 -8.43
CA ARG A 51 -1.23 1.19 -8.63
C ARG A 51 -0.91 0.93 -10.10
N GLU A 52 -1.89 0.47 -10.87
CA GLU A 52 -1.76 0.31 -12.33
C GLU A 52 -1.54 1.68 -13.00
N LEU A 53 -2.32 2.69 -12.65
CA LEU A 53 -2.15 4.05 -13.17
C LEU A 53 -0.77 4.64 -12.83
N GLU A 54 -0.34 4.53 -11.57
CA GLU A 54 0.98 5.00 -11.13
C GLU A 54 2.12 4.26 -11.82
N SER A 55 1.95 2.95 -12.07
CA SER A 55 2.87 2.18 -12.89
C SER A 55 2.96 2.76 -14.28
N ASN A 56 1.83 2.96 -14.95
CA ASN A 56 1.75 3.48 -16.33
C ASN A 56 2.33 4.89 -16.49
N VAL A 57 2.25 5.72 -15.45
CA VAL A 57 2.85 7.07 -15.41
C VAL A 57 4.33 7.03 -15.00
N GLY A 58 4.78 5.94 -14.36
CA GLY A 58 6.15 5.77 -13.86
C GLY A 58 6.44 6.55 -12.56
N VAL A 59 5.41 7.06 -11.89
CA VAL A 59 5.54 7.85 -10.65
C VAL A 59 4.40 7.51 -9.70
N ARG A 60 4.70 7.39 -8.41
CA ARG A 60 3.71 7.21 -7.32
C ARG A 60 3.23 8.57 -6.79
N TRP A 61 1.92 8.80 -6.76
CA TRP A 61 1.31 10.11 -6.43
C TRP A 61 0.36 10.02 -5.24
N VAL A 62 -0.50 9.00 -5.23
CA VAL A 62 -1.64 8.89 -4.33
C VAL A 62 -1.42 7.79 -3.31
N THR A 63 -0.86 6.66 -3.72
CA THR A 63 -0.60 5.53 -2.83
C THR A 63 0.71 5.70 -2.07
N HIS A 64 0.84 4.99 -0.94
CA HIS A 64 2.07 4.95 -0.16
C HIS A 64 2.54 3.50 0.06
N GLU A 65 3.83 3.29 0.34
CA GLU A 65 4.40 1.96 0.59
C GLU A 65 3.70 1.21 1.74
N SER A 66 3.18 1.95 2.72
CA SER A 66 2.39 1.38 3.82
C SER A 66 1.07 0.73 3.37
N ASP A 67 0.53 1.15 2.22
CA ASP A 67 -0.64 0.52 1.63
C ASP A 67 -0.31 -0.86 1.06
N ASP A 68 0.92 -1.06 0.57
CA ASP A 68 1.33 -2.30 -0.11
C ASP A 68 1.27 -3.50 0.85
N ASP A 69 1.85 -3.39 2.05
CA ASP A 69 1.81 -4.46 3.07
C ASP A 69 0.39 -4.76 3.53
N ARG A 70 -0.42 -3.72 3.71
CA ARG A 70 -1.81 -3.84 4.15
C ARG A 70 -2.65 -4.58 3.11
N TRP A 71 -2.59 -4.14 1.86
CA TRP A 71 -3.40 -4.69 0.78
C TRP A 71 -2.89 -6.04 0.28
N LYS A 72 -1.59 -6.31 0.39
CA LYS A 72 -1.04 -7.65 0.14
C LYS A 72 -1.61 -8.69 1.09
N ARG A 73 -1.61 -8.40 2.40
CA ARG A 73 -2.22 -9.30 3.40
C ARG A 73 -3.72 -9.50 3.14
N TYR A 74 -4.43 -8.41 2.85
CA TYR A 74 -5.85 -8.47 2.50
C TYR A 74 -6.10 -9.37 1.28
N ALA A 75 -5.27 -9.24 0.22
CA ALA A 75 -5.38 -10.04 -0.98
C ALA A 75 -5.07 -11.52 -0.72
N ASP A 76 -4.04 -11.82 0.06
CA ASP A 76 -3.67 -13.19 0.45
C ASP A 76 -4.82 -13.85 1.23
N ASP A 77 -5.40 -13.13 2.21
CA ASP A 77 -6.50 -13.63 3.04
C ASP A 77 -7.80 -13.87 2.25
N HIS A 78 -8.05 -13.07 1.20
CA HIS A 78 -9.26 -13.14 0.36
C HIS A 78 -9.03 -13.82 -0.98
N ASN A 79 -7.82 -14.33 -1.21
CA ASN A 79 -7.42 -15.02 -2.44
C ASN A 79 -7.58 -14.15 -3.72
N LEU A 80 -7.33 -12.85 -3.61
CA LEU A 80 -7.52 -11.84 -4.66
C LEU A 80 -6.29 -11.69 -5.58
N PRO A 81 -6.47 -11.31 -6.85
CA PRO A 81 -5.37 -11.11 -7.78
C PRO A 81 -4.59 -9.81 -7.45
N PRO A 82 -3.25 -9.80 -7.59
CA PRO A 82 -2.45 -8.61 -7.39
C PRO A 82 -2.72 -7.53 -8.46
N PRO A 83 -2.31 -6.27 -8.22
CA PRO A 83 -2.43 -5.20 -9.20
C PRO A 83 -1.63 -5.50 -10.47
N LYS A 84 -2.16 -5.06 -11.62
CA LYS A 84 -1.52 -5.22 -12.93
C LYS A 84 -0.49 -4.11 -13.12
N ILE A 85 0.68 -4.31 -12.54
CA ILE A 85 1.80 -3.40 -12.70
C ILE A 85 2.57 -3.86 -13.94
N ASP A 86 2.29 -3.23 -15.08
CA ASP A 86 3.13 -3.41 -16.27
C ASP A 86 4.52 -2.89 -15.93
N THR A 87 5.51 -3.77 -15.95
CA THR A 87 6.90 -3.41 -15.68
C THR A 87 7.33 -2.36 -16.70
N ILE A 88 7.25 -1.08 -16.33
CA ILE A 88 7.95 -0.06 -17.08
C ILE A 88 9.42 -0.43 -16.94
N VAL A 89 9.99 -0.91 -18.05
CA VAL A 89 11.42 -0.85 -18.27
C VAL A 89 11.74 0.64 -18.17
N THR A 90 12.19 1.07 -16.99
CA THR A 90 12.92 2.31 -16.88
C THR A 90 14.07 2.13 -17.85
N ASN A 91 14.02 2.82 -18.99
CA ASN A 91 15.23 3.13 -19.71
C ASN A 91 16.02 4.01 -18.74
N ASP A 92 16.74 3.35 -17.84
CA ASP A 92 17.88 3.93 -17.18
C ASP A 92 18.67 4.57 -18.31
N VAL A 93 18.88 5.88 -18.22
CA VAL A 93 19.99 6.50 -18.90
C VAL A 93 21.22 5.94 -18.20
N THR A 94 21.62 4.72 -18.58
CA THR A 94 22.92 4.16 -18.29
C THR A 94 23.91 5.01 -19.06
N MET A 95 24.67 5.84 -18.33
CA MET A 95 26.01 6.15 -18.81
C MET A 95 26.78 4.83 -18.78
N ASP A 96 27.10 4.33 -19.96
CA ASP A 96 27.77 3.05 -20.19
C ASP A 96 29.11 2.96 -19.46
N GLU A 97 29.36 1.83 -18.80
CA GLU A 97 30.65 1.14 -18.87
C GLU A 97 30.52 -0.35 -18.49
N ASN A 98 30.47 -1.20 -19.53
CA ASN A 98 31.05 -2.54 -19.68
C ASN A 98 30.94 -3.55 -18.50
N ASN A 99 30.29 -4.71 -18.73
CA ASN A 99 30.96 -6.04 -18.85
C ASN A 99 29.95 -7.22 -18.79
N GLU A 100 30.32 -8.29 -19.48
CA GLU A 100 29.60 -9.51 -19.86
C GLU A 100 28.98 -10.35 -18.72
N ASN A 101 27.91 -11.07 -19.11
CA ASN A 101 27.71 -12.51 -18.90
C ASN A 101 26.55 -12.98 -17.98
N SER A 102 25.62 -13.71 -18.63
CA SER A 102 24.79 -14.82 -18.13
C SER A 102 23.78 -14.61 -16.99
N ASN A 103 22.52 -14.50 -17.41
CA ASN A 103 21.37 -15.34 -17.07
C ASN A 103 21.09 -15.77 -15.62
N SER A 104 19.79 -15.71 -15.31
CA SER A 104 19.02 -16.11 -14.12
C SER A 104 19.04 -15.14 -12.94
N ASN A 105 17.85 -14.66 -12.54
CA ASN A 105 17.36 -14.56 -11.15
C ASN A 105 15.91 -14.05 -11.15
N THR A 106 14.92 -14.91 -10.89
CA THR A 106 14.40 -15.28 -9.56
C THR A 106 13.75 -14.10 -8.82
N THR A 107 12.41 -14.16 -8.76
CA THR A 107 11.59 -13.46 -7.76
C THR A 107 12.16 -13.73 -6.37
N SER A 108 12.69 -12.70 -5.71
CA SER A 108 12.99 -12.76 -4.28
C SER A 108 12.81 -11.38 -3.67
N TYR A 109 11.71 -11.21 -2.95
CA TYR A 109 11.55 -10.13 -1.98
C TYR A 109 12.61 -10.34 -0.89
N HIS A 110 13.70 -9.57 -0.95
CA HIS A 110 14.76 -9.67 0.03
C HIS A 110 14.51 -8.69 1.19
N ASN A 111 13.90 -9.25 2.24
CA ASN A 111 13.66 -8.63 3.53
C ASN A 111 15.01 -8.56 4.30
N HIS A 112 15.59 -7.38 4.50
CA HIS A 112 16.80 -7.22 5.31
C HIS A 112 16.45 -6.78 6.74
N ASN A 113 16.19 -7.77 7.59
CA ASN A 113 16.29 -7.63 9.04
C ASN A 113 17.77 -7.60 9.45
N HIS A 114 18.26 -6.46 9.96
CA HIS A 114 19.56 -6.41 10.62
C HIS A 114 19.43 -6.95 12.06
N HIS A 115 19.85 -8.20 12.26
CA HIS A 115 20.10 -8.81 13.56
C HIS A 115 21.59 -8.61 13.91
N HIS A 116 21.90 -7.76 14.88
CA HIS A 116 23.23 -7.72 15.50
C HIS A 116 23.24 -8.69 16.69
N ASN A 117 24.06 -9.75 16.59
CA ASN A 117 24.28 -10.71 17.66
C ASN A 117 25.66 -10.45 18.29
N GLY A 118 25.68 -10.20 19.61
CA GLY A 118 26.88 -10.10 20.43
C GLY A 118 26.84 -11.20 21.51
N SER A 119 27.85 -12.06 21.49
CA SER A 119 27.96 -13.30 22.24
C SER A 119 28.45 -13.11 23.68
N SER A 120 27.97 -13.94 24.63
CA SER A 120 28.77 -14.72 25.62
C SER A 120 28.26 -14.74 27.08
N HIS A 121 28.09 -15.98 27.57
CA HIS A 121 28.49 -16.52 28.90
C HIS A 121 27.54 -16.54 30.13
N THR A 122 27.29 -17.81 30.53
CA THR A 122 27.32 -18.44 31.87
C THR A 122 26.20 -18.28 32.91
N THR A 123 25.61 -19.46 33.18
CA THR A 123 25.19 -20.07 34.48
C THR A 123 24.12 -19.39 35.34
N GLY A 124 23.08 -20.16 35.68
CA GLY A 124 22.28 -19.89 36.87
C GLY A 124 20.92 -20.60 36.89
N SER A 125 20.89 -21.75 37.55
CA SER A 125 19.70 -22.49 37.98
C SER A 125 18.66 -21.62 38.70
N THR A 126 17.42 -22.15 38.77
CA THR A 126 16.40 -22.09 39.84
C THR A 126 15.07 -21.39 39.46
N SER A 127 14.03 -22.21 39.18
CA SER A 127 12.61 -21.86 39.32
C SER A 127 12.19 -21.85 40.81
N PRO A 128 10.92 -21.63 41.21
CA PRO A 128 9.78 -20.92 40.63
C PRO A 128 9.20 -19.85 41.62
N THR A 129 8.12 -19.14 41.26
CA THR A 129 6.88 -18.92 42.07
C THR A 129 6.20 -17.54 41.85
N LYS A 130 4.90 -17.65 41.55
CA LYS A 130 3.72 -16.80 41.78
C LYS A 130 3.88 -15.48 42.58
N ASN A 131 3.15 -14.44 42.16
CA ASN A 131 2.15 -13.63 42.92
C ASN A 131 2.01 -12.21 42.30
N ILE A 132 0.85 -11.82 41.74
CA ILE A 132 -0.30 -11.11 42.37
C ILE A 132 -0.17 -9.56 42.34
N ARG A 133 -1.19 -8.92 41.72
CA ARG A 133 -1.78 -7.56 41.94
C ARG A 133 -0.85 -6.33 41.84
N LEU A 134 -1.33 -5.13 41.46
CA LEU A 134 -2.64 -4.52 41.24
C LEU A 134 -2.55 -3.66 39.98
#